data_AF-A0A2G6NW39-F1
#
_entry.id   AF-A0A2G6NW39-F1
#
_cell.length_a   1.000
_cell.length_b   1.000
_cell.length_c   1.000
_cell.angle_alpha   90.00
_cell.angle_beta   90.00
_cell.angle_gamma   90.00
#
_symmetry.space_group_name_H-M   'P 1'
#
loop_
_entity.id
_entity.type
_entity.pdbx_description
1 polymer ?
#
loop_
_entity_poly.entity_id
_entity_poly.type
_entity_poly.pdbx_seq_one_letter_code
_entity_poly.pdbx_strand_id
1 'polypeptide(L)'
;MRGRALRVLTEVYGGAGLDALLDRALDGTPAGQDKAFLAELVRGTLQWRGRYQHILQQFVRRLPADDRLLALFHLSLHQLLALDGVPPFAVLHQAGELCRRHVGEGKVGFVNGVLRAMMRRLLEPGNEGGVRPEALAEVFRGLEPGSVEYLAAWHSHPVWLVRRWLERFGPERTAALLAFNNGAVRPAFHVLRPADPGPMAEALKLLGLDLLGAETAGALGGRCLMLRERAPRALLAEALRRHPPLIVQDPAVQEATGWLLAGVPAPVGAVL
;
A
#
# COMPACT_ATOMS: atom_id res chain seq x y z
N MET A 1 6.53 -10.67 14.76
CA MET A 1 6.32 -9.68 13.68
C MET A 1 5.44 -8.50 14.07
N ARG A 2 4.19 -8.71 14.52
CA ARG A 2 3.24 -7.61 14.85
C ARG A 2 3.75 -6.56 15.84
N GLY A 3 4.46 -6.97 16.90
CA GLY A 3 5.08 -6.01 17.82
C GLY A 3 6.21 -5.16 17.21
N ARG A 4 6.93 -5.69 16.20
CA ARG A 4 7.87 -4.89 15.41
C ARG A 4 7.13 -3.91 14.51
N ALA A 5 6.09 -4.37 13.81
CA ALA A 5 5.25 -3.51 12.98
C ALA A 5 4.67 -2.34 13.80
N LEU A 6 4.13 -2.62 14.98
CA LEU A 6 3.56 -1.60 15.87
C LEU A 6 4.59 -0.53 16.26
N ARG A 7 5.85 -0.92 16.55
CA ARG A 7 6.90 0.05 16.88
C ARG A 7 7.22 0.97 15.69
N VAL A 8 7.41 0.40 14.50
CA VAL A 8 7.63 1.17 13.28
C VAL A 8 6.47 2.14 13.04
N LEU A 9 5.23 1.65 13.13
CA LEU A 9 4.04 2.47 12.94
C LEU A 9 3.94 3.61 13.96
N THR A 10 4.25 3.33 15.23
CA THR A 10 4.26 4.36 16.29
C THR A 10 5.24 5.48 15.96
N GLU A 11 6.47 5.14 15.57
CA GLU A 11 7.48 6.16 15.24
C GLU A 11 7.08 6.97 14.00
N VAL A 12 6.52 6.32 12.98
CA VAL A 12 6.01 7.02 11.78
C VAL A 12 4.85 7.95 12.14
N TYR A 13 3.99 7.56 13.08
CA TYR A 13 2.88 8.41 13.53
C TYR A 13 3.38 9.63 14.28
N GLY A 14 4.46 9.47 15.05
CA GLY A 14 5.22 10.57 15.67
C GLY A 14 6.06 11.42 14.71
N GLY A 15 6.01 11.15 13.39
CA GLY A 15 6.63 11.99 12.35
C GLY A 15 7.96 11.47 11.79
N ALA A 16 8.41 10.28 12.18
CA ALA A 16 9.62 9.69 11.62
C ALA A 16 9.43 9.18 10.17
N GLY A 17 10.51 9.16 9.39
CA GLY A 17 10.51 8.64 8.02
C GLY A 17 10.42 7.10 7.97
N LEU A 18 9.56 6.57 7.09
CA LEU A 18 9.29 5.14 6.98
C LEU A 18 10.50 4.31 6.51
N ASP A 19 11.22 4.77 5.49
CA ASP A 19 12.16 3.91 4.76
C ASP A 19 13.26 3.36 5.66
N ALA A 20 13.98 4.24 6.36
CA ALA A 20 15.04 3.82 7.28
C ALA A 20 14.52 2.97 8.46
N LEU A 21 13.31 3.24 8.96
CA LEU A 21 12.72 2.46 10.03
C LEU A 21 12.35 1.05 9.58
N LEU A 22 11.75 0.94 8.40
CA LEU A 22 11.34 -0.34 7.84
C LEU A 22 12.55 -1.18 7.44
N ASP A 23 13.59 -0.59 6.85
CA ASP A 23 14.80 -1.31 6.49
C ASP A 23 15.47 -1.91 7.73
N ARG A 24 15.68 -1.11 8.79
CA ARG A 24 16.19 -1.62 10.07
C ARG A 24 15.33 -2.74 10.67
N ALA A 25 14.00 -2.59 10.58
CA ALA A 25 13.08 -3.61 11.09
C ALA A 25 13.13 -4.91 10.26
N LEU A 26 13.36 -4.80 8.95
CA LEU A 26 13.50 -5.93 8.03
C LEU A 26 14.84 -6.64 8.19
N ASP A 27 15.94 -5.93 8.45
CA ASP A 27 17.27 -6.53 8.63
C ASP A 27 17.30 -7.52 9.78
N GLY A 28 16.66 -7.18 10.90
CA GLY A 28 16.57 -8.08 12.05
C GLY A 28 15.54 -9.22 11.92
N THR A 29 14.86 -9.37 10.77
CA THR A 29 13.75 -10.32 10.56
C THR A 29 14.18 -11.50 9.69
N PRO A 30 13.75 -12.75 9.99
CA PRO A 30 14.06 -13.91 9.13
C PRO A 30 13.64 -13.69 7.67
N ALA A 31 14.44 -14.18 6.73
CA ALA A 31 14.17 -14.04 5.31
C ALA A 31 12.88 -14.77 4.90
N GLY A 32 12.38 -14.45 3.69
CA GLY A 32 11.17 -15.09 3.14
C GLY A 32 9.88 -14.49 3.70
N GLN A 33 8.96 -15.36 4.12
CA GLN A 33 7.58 -14.99 4.47
C GLN A 33 7.51 -14.00 5.64
N ASP A 34 8.41 -14.09 6.62
CA ASP A 34 8.42 -13.19 7.77
C ASP A 34 8.73 -11.74 7.40
N LYS A 35 9.75 -11.51 6.55
CA LYS A 35 10.05 -10.16 6.02
C LYS A 35 8.89 -9.63 5.17
N ALA A 36 8.30 -10.47 4.32
CA ALA A 36 7.16 -10.08 3.49
C ALA A 36 5.97 -9.68 4.36
N PHE A 37 5.65 -10.49 5.37
CA PHE A 37 4.56 -10.23 6.30
C PHE A 37 4.78 -8.97 7.16
N LEU A 38 6.00 -8.74 7.66
CA LEU A 38 6.32 -7.50 8.37
C LEU A 38 6.17 -6.27 7.46
N ALA A 39 6.66 -6.33 6.23
CA ALA A 39 6.53 -5.25 5.26
C ALA A 39 5.06 -4.97 4.93
N GLU A 40 4.25 -6.01 4.76
CA GLU A 40 2.82 -5.89 4.51
C GLU A 40 2.10 -5.22 5.68
N LEU A 41 2.31 -5.72 6.90
CA LEU A 41 1.71 -5.13 8.11
C LEU A 41 2.01 -3.63 8.24
N VAL A 42 3.24 -3.20 7.95
CA VAL A 42 3.61 -1.78 8.05
C VAL A 42 3.07 -0.97 6.87
N ARG A 43 3.37 -1.37 5.64
CA ARG A 43 3.02 -0.60 4.43
C ARG A 43 1.52 -0.58 4.21
N GLY A 44 0.83 -1.71 4.36
CA GLY A 44 -0.61 -1.80 4.20
C GLY A 44 -1.37 -1.00 5.27
N THR A 45 -0.89 -0.99 6.51
CA THR A 45 -1.46 -0.13 7.57
C THR A 45 -1.32 1.35 7.25
N LEU A 46 -0.17 1.78 6.71
CA LEU A 46 0.07 3.18 6.34
C LEU A 46 -0.70 3.59 5.09
N GLN A 47 -0.75 2.72 4.09
CA GLN A 47 -1.47 2.92 2.84
C GLN A 47 -2.95 3.24 3.09
N TRP A 48 -3.59 2.49 3.98
CA TRP A 48 -5.01 2.65 4.30
C TRP A 48 -5.28 3.42 5.61
N ARG A 49 -4.29 4.17 6.12
CA ARG A 49 -4.40 4.92 7.39
C ARG A 49 -5.63 5.83 7.45
N GLY A 50 -5.91 6.60 6.41
CA GLY A 50 -7.06 7.52 6.36
C GLY A 50 -8.39 6.77 6.43
N ARG A 51 -8.48 5.62 5.74
CA ARG A 51 -9.65 4.73 5.78
C ARG A 51 -9.85 4.14 7.17
N TYR A 52 -8.79 3.61 7.78
CA TYR A 52 -8.86 3.02 9.12
C TYR A 52 -9.19 4.07 10.18
N GLN A 53 -8.71 5.30 10.03
CA GLN A 53 -9.06 6.40 10.91
C GLN A 53 -10.56 6.72 10.85
N HIS A 54 -11.14 6.83 9.65
CA HIS A 54 -12.58 7.05 9.48
C HIS A 54 -13.41 5.92 10.09
N ILE A 55 -13.00 4.68 9.86
CA ILE A 55 -13.65 3.50 10.44
C ILE A 55 -13.60 3.58 11.97
N LEU A 56 -12.43 3.81 12.56
CA LEU A 56 -12.26 3.92 14.01
C LEU A 56 -13.13 5.01 14.63
N GLN A 57 -13.29 6.16 13.96
CA GLN A 57 -14.14 7.26 14.42
C GLN A 57 -15.62 6.87 14.58
N GLN A 58 -16.10 5.81 13.92
CA GLN A 58 -17.47 5.32 14.13
C GLN A 58 -17.64 4.51 15.43
N PHE A 59 -16.55 4.10 16.07
CA PHE A 59 -16.56 3.25 17.27
C PHE A 59 -16.03 3.96 18.52
N VAL A 60 -15.45 5.16 18.38
CA VAL A 60 -14.91 5.95 19.49
C VAL A 60 -15.37 7.39 19.40
N ARG A 61 -15.64 8.03 20.55
CA ARG A 61 -16.04 9.45 20.59
C ARG A 61 -14.95 10.40 20.11
N ARG A 62 -13.68 10.04 20.37
CA ARG A 62 -12.50 10.79 19.95
C ARG A 62 -11.39 9.80 19.64
N LEU A 63 -10.64 10.09 18.59
CA LEU A 63 -9.44 9.33 18.27
C LEU A 63 -8.43 9.40 19.43
N PRO A 64 -7.74 8.29 19.73
CA PRO A 64 -6.63 8.30 20.67
C PRO A 64 -5.56 9.33 20.29
N ALA A 65 -5.11 10.12 21.27
CA ALA A 65 -3.96 11.00 21.11
C ALA A 65 -2.62 10.27 21.29
N ASP A 66 -2.64 9.06 21.89
CA ASP A 66 -1.45 8.21 22.01
C ASP A 66 -1.22 7.48 20.68
N ASP A 67 -0.13 7.83 19.99
CA ASP A 67 0.26 7.24 18.71
C ASP A 67 0.39 5.71 18.77
N ARG A 68 0.80 5.15 19.91
CA ARG A 68 0.91 3.70 20.10
C ARG A 68 -0.46 3.03 20.04
N LEU A 69 -1.45 3.67 20.68
CA LEU A 69 -2.82 3.18 20.71
C LEU A 69 -3.51 3.36 19.35
N LEU A 70 -3.28 4.48 18.68
CA LEU A 70 -3.81 4.72 17.34
C LEU A 70 -3.21 3.76 16.31
N ALA A 71 -1.89 3.57 16.33
CA ALA A 71 -1.19 2.60 15.48
C ALA A 71 -1.65 1.17 15.74
N LEU A 72 -1.93 0.80 17.00
CA LEU A 72 -2.47 -0.51 17.35
C LEU A 72 -3.84 -0.75 16.69
N PHE A 73 -4.76 0.22 16.78
CA PHE A 73 -6.08 0.08 16.13
C PHE A 73 -5.98 -0.02 14.62
N HIS A 74 -5.17 0.82 13.99
CA HIS A 74 -5.00 0.78 12.53
C HIS A 74 -4.34 -0.53 12.09
N LEU A 75 -3.32 -1.03 12.81
CA LEU A 75 -2.71 -2.33 12.56
C LEU A 75 -3.71 -3.48 12.73
N SER A 76 -4.60 -3.42 13.72
CA SER A 76 -5.67 -4.40 13.89
C SER A 76 -6.69 -4.34 12.76
N LEU A 77 -7.13 -3.15 12.35
CA LEU A 77 -8.05 -2.98 11.22
C LEU A 77 -7.44 -3.48 9.91
N HIS A 78 -6.15 -3.22 9.67
CA HIS A 78 -5.47 -3.73 8.48
C HIS A 78 -5.51 -5.27 8.42
N GLN A 79 -5.20 -5.93 9.53
CA GLN A 79 -5.27 -7.38 9.60
C GLN A 79 -6.68 -7.94 9.42
N LEU A 80 -7.71 -7.23 9.87
CA LEU A 80 -9.10 -7.69 9.76
C LEU A 80 -9.70 -7.44 8.38
N LEU A 81 -9.29 -6.37 7.71
CA LEU A 81 -9.96 -5.87 6.51
C LEU A 81 -9.20 -6.13 5.22
N ALA A 82 -7.90 -6.38 5.29
CA ALA A 82 -7.04 -6.48 4.11
C ALA A 82 -6.17 -7.74 4.05
N LEU A 83 -6.04 -8.49 5.15
CA LEU A 83 -5.24 -9.71 5.17
C LEU A 83 -6.11 -10.95 5.22
N ASP A 84 -5.97 -11.78 4.19
CA ASP A 84 -6.62 -13.09 4.15
C ASP A 84 -5.94 -14.07 5.14
N GLY A 85 -6.74 -14.96 5.71
CA GLY A 85 -6.23 -16.05 6.55
C GLY A 85 -5.77 -15.64 7.95
N VAL A 86 -6.08 -14.43 8.43
CA VAL A 86 -5.87 -14.04 9.83
C VAL A 86 -7.20 -14.10 10.59
N PRO A 87 -7.43 -15.10 11.45
CA PRO A 87 -8.71 -15.22 12.15
C PRO A 87 -8.97 -14.02 13.08
N PRO A 88 -10.20 -13.49 13.15
CA PRO A 88 -10.51 -12.30 13.96
C PRO A 88 -10.15 -12.45 15.44
N PHE A 89 -10.35 -13.64 16.02
CA PHE A 89 -9.99 -13.91 17.41
C PHE A 89 -8.48 -13.84 17.65
N ALA A 90 -7.66 -14.20 16.66
CA ALA A 90 -6.21 -14.10 16.74
C ALA A 90 -5.77 -12.63 16.75
N VAL A 91 -6.38 -11.78 15.91
CA VAL A 91 -6.16 -10.33 15.94
C VAL A 91 -6.54 -9.75 17.29
N LEU A 92 -7.69 -10.13 17.85
CA LEU A 92 -8.15 -9.66 19.15
C LEU A 92 -7.15 -10.01 20.27
N HIS A 93 -6.76 -11.28 20.35
CA HIS A 93 -5.81 -11.76 21.36
C HIS A 93 -4.46 -11.02 21.25
N GLN A 94 -3.93 -10.92 20.03
CA GLN A 94 -2.67 -10.24 19.77
C GLN A 94 -2.74 -8.75 20.07
N ALA A 95 -3.85 -8.08 19.76
CA ALA A 95 -4.03 -6.67 20.08
C ALA A 95 -4.02 -6.43 21.60
N GLY A 96 -4.65 -7.31 22.39
CA GLY A 96 -4.57 -7.26 23.85
C GLY A 96 -3.14 -7.41 24.38
N GLU A 97 -2.40 -8.41 23.89
CA GLU A 97 -0.99 -8.61 24.24
C GLU A 97 -0.09 -7.42 23.87
N LEU A 98 -0.28 -6.87 22.66
CA LEU A 98 0.46 -5.69 22.21
C LEU A 98 0.12 -4.45 23.04
N CYS A 99 -1.16 -4.28 23.37
CA CYS A 99 -1.62 -3.20 24.25
C CYS A 99 -0.91 -3.29 25.60
N ARG A 100 -0.89 -4.45 26.26
CA ARG A 100 -0.19 -4.64 27.53
C ARG A 100 1.26 -4.20 27.47
N ARG A 101 1.99 -4.67 26.46
CA ARG A 101 3.44 -4.49 26.35
C ARG A 101 3.86 -3.10 25.90
N HIS A 102 3.06 -2.45 25.04
CA HIS A 102 3.48 -1.22 24.36
C HIS A 102 2.67 0.02 24.76
N VAL A 103 1.42 -0.14 25.19
CA VAL A 103 0.53 0.99 25.53
C VAL A 103 0.32 1.07 27.04
N GLY A 104 -0.11 -0.03 27.66
CA GLY A 104 -0.36 -0.18 29.10
C GLY A 104 -1.55 -1.10 29.40
N GLU A 105 -1.45 -1.86 30.50
CA GLU A 105 -2.46 -2.84 30.94
C GLU A 105 -3.87 -2.24 31.05
N GLY A 106 -3.99 -1.03 31.63
CA GLY A 106 -5.27 -0.37 31.84
C GLY A 106 -6.06 -0.04 30.55
N LYS A 107 -5.44 -0.14 29.37
CA LYS A 107 -6.10 0.10 28.07
C LYS A 107 -6.57 -1.17 27.38
N VAL A 108 -6.21 -2.36 27.87
CA VAL A 108 -6.53 -3.65 27.22
C VAL A 108 -8.04 -3.85 27.10
N GLY A 109 -8.79 -3.58 28.17
CA GLY A 109 -10.25 -3.70 28.18
C GLY A 109 -10.91 -2.80 27.13
N PHE A 110 -10.42 -1.57 27.00
CA PHE A 110 -10.88 -0.61 25.99
C PHE A 110 -10.59 -1.10 24.57
N VAL A 111 -9.34 -1.50 24.28
CA VAL A 111 -8.93 -2.04 22.97
C VAL A 111 -9.79 -3.23 22.59
N ASN A 112 -9.95 -4.20 23.48
CA ASN A 112 -10.75 -5.39 23.23
C ASN A 112 -12.23 -5.06 23.02
N GLY A 113 -12.78 -4.13 23.79
CA GLY A 113 -14.17 -3.68 23.65
C GLY A 113 -14.44 -3.08 22.26
N VAL A 114 -13.57 -2.16 21.83
CA VAL A 114 -13.67 -1.48 20.53
C VAL A 114 -13.49 -2.49 19.38
N LEU A 115 -12.45 -3.33 19.43
CA LEU A 115 -12.21 -4.33 18.39
C LEU A 115 -13.34 -5.36 18.28
N ARG A 116 -13.91 -5.80 19.41
CA ARG A 116 -15.10 -6.69 19.37
C ARG A 116 -16.31 -5.98 18.74
N ALA A 117 -16.51 -4.69 19.02
CA ALA A 117 -17.59 -3.92 18.39
C ALA A 117 -17.38 -3.80 16.88
N MET A 118 -16.16 -3.52 16.44
CA MET A 118 -15.78 -3.50 15.02
C MET A 118 -16.01 -4.86 14.36
N MET A 119 -15.50 -5.96 14.93
CA MET A 119 -15.66 -7.31 14.39
C MET A 119 -17.14 -7.68 14.23
N ARG A 120 -17.97 -7.46 15.25
CA ARG A 120 -19.41 -7.73 15.18
C ARG A 120 -20.12 -6.93 14.09
N ARG A 121 -19.64 -5.72 13.80
CA ARG A 121 -20.27 -4.84 12.81
C ARG A 121 -19.80 -5.14 11.40
N LEU A 122 -18.49 -5.32 11.22
CA LEU A 122 -17.83 -5.33 9.92
C LEU A 122 -17.61 -6.72 9.34
N LEU A 123 -17.66 -7.78 10.16
CA LEU A 123 -17.31 -9.13 9.71
C LEU A 123 -18.54 -10.04 9.71
N GLU A 124 -18.48 -11.05 8.84
CA GLU A 124 -19.45 -12.14 8.82
C GLU A 124 -19.40 -12.94 10.12
N PRO A 125 -20.55 -13.43 10.64
CA PRO A 125 -20.56 -14.32 11.78
C PRO A 125 -19.77 -15.61 11.49
N GLY A 126 -18.91 -16.04 12.41
CA GLY A 126 -18.14 -17.28 12.29
C GLY A 126 -16.67 -17.12 12.62
N ASN A 127 -15.89 -18.21 12.47
CA ASN A 127 -14.49 -18.26 12.86
C ASN A 127 -13.52 -17.68 11.80
N GLU A 128 -13.92 -17.71 10.53
CA GLU A 128 -13.09 -17.25 9.40
C GLU A 128 -13.33 -15.78 9.05
N GLY A 129 -14.53 -15.26 9.36
CA GLY A 129 -14.85 -13.82 9.46
C GLY A 129 -14.40 -12.95 8.29
N GLY A 130 -14.98 -13.15 7.11
CA GLY A 130 -14.80 -12.24 5.97
C GLY A 130 -15.46 -10.87 6.21
N VAL A 131 -14.98 -9.83 5.51
CA VAL A 131 -15.58 -8.49 5.59
C VAL A 131 -16.96 -8.49 4.93
N ARG A 132 -17.94 -7.89 5.61
CA ARG A 132 -19.29 -7.62 5.10
C ARG A 132 -19.28 -6.36 4.24
N PRO A 133 -19.40 -6.45 2.90
CA PRO A 133 -19.30 -5.28 2.03
C PRO A 133 -20.33 -4.20 2.35
N GLU A 134 -21.57 -4.60 2.67
CA GLU A 134 -22.67 -3.68 2.98
C GLU A 134 -22.44 -2.98 4.32
N ALA A 135 -21.91 -3.70 5.31
CA ALA A 135 -21.62 -3.13 6.60
C ALA A 135 -20.42 -2.17 6.54
N LEU A 136 -19.41 -2.47 5.72
CA LEU A 136 -18.33 -1.54 5.45
C LEU A 136 -18.86 -0.29 4.75
N ALA A 137 -19.69 -0.42 3.72
CA ALA A 137 -20.32 0.73 3.05
C ALA A 137 -21.13 1.60 4.03
N GLU A 138 -21.81 0.96 5.00
CA GLU A 138 -22.60 1.66 6.01
C GLU A 138 -21.76 2.56 6.94
N VAL A 139 -20.51 2.21 7.22
CA VAL A 139 -19.56 3.07 7.97
C VAL A 139 -19.30 4.40 7.24
N PHE A 140 -19.45 4.43 5.93
CA PHE A 140 -19.24 5.61 5.10
C PHE A 140 -20.54 6.32 4.69
N ARG A 141 -21.71 5.84 5.11
CA ARG A 141 -23.02 6.41 4.73
C ARG A 141 -23.20 7.89 5.10
N GLY A 142 -22.50 8.36 6.14
CA GLY A 142 -22.51 9.76 6.54
C GLY A 142 -21.74 10.70 5.60
N LEU A 143 -21.06 10.16 4.59
CA LEU A 143 -20.33 10.91 3.58
C LEU A 143 -21.00 10.70 2.22
N GLU A 144 -21.25 11.80 1.51
CA GLU A 144 -21.88 11.76 0.18
C GLU A 144 -20.93 11.08 -0.83
N PRO A 145 -21.37 10.04 -1.56
CA PRO A 145 -20.51 9.34 -2.51
C PRO A 145 -19.99 10.26 -3.62
N GLY A 146 -18.66 10.44 -3.67
CA GLY A 146 -18.01 11.33 -4.63
C GLY A 146 -17.60 12.69 -4.06
N SER A 147 -18.12 13.06 -2.89
CA SER A 147 -17.61 14.19 -2.11
C SER A 147 -16.11 14.06 -1.80
N VAL A 148 -15.46 15.21 -1.54
CA VAL A 148 -14.04 15.28 -1.15
C VAL A 148 -13.79 14.41 0.08
N GLU A 149 -14.67 14.49 1.07
CA GLU A 149 -14.57 13.78 2.34
C GLU A 149 -14.72 12.27 2.14
N TYR A 150 -15.70 11.84 1.32
CA TYR A 150 -15.87 10.43 0.97
C TYR A 150 -14.63 9.90 0.27
N LEU A 151 -14.14 10.58 -0.77
CA LEU A 151 -12.99 10.14 -1.55
C LEU A 151 -11.71 10.10 -0.70
N ALA A 152 -11.50 11.07 0.17
CA ALA A 152 -10.38 11.12 1.10
C ALA A 152 -10.41 9.95 2.09
N ALA A 153 -11.56 9.71 2.73
CA ALA A 153 -11.73 8.64 3.70
C ALA A 153 -11.65 7.26 3.02
N TRP A 154 -12.38 7.07 1.91
CA TRP A 154 -12.45 5.81 1.20
C TRP A 154 -11.10 5.46 0.58
N HIS A 155 -10.46 6.36 -0.15
CA HIS A 155 -9.17 6.06 -0.80
C HIS A 155 -7.96 6.36 0.09
N SER A 156 -8.12 6.74 1.36
CA SER A 156 -6.99 7.02 2.27
C SER A 156 -6.02 8.09 1.73
N HIS A 157 -6.57 9.19 1.21
CA HIS A 157 -5.81 10.35 0.75
C HIS A 157 -6.17 11.59 1.58
N PRO A 158 -5.27 12.55 1.78
CA PRO A 158 -5.59 13.77 2.51
C PRO A 158 -6.58 14.64 1.72
N VAL A 159 -7.55 15.22 2.44
CA VAL A 159 -8.64 16.08 1.90
C VAL A 159 -8.13 17.14 0.94
N TRP A 160 -7.04 17.83 1.28
CA TRP A 160 -6.48 18.90 0.44
C TRP A 160 -6.02 18.39 -0.93
N LEU A 161 -5.52 17.15 -1.00
CA LEU A 161 -5.02 16.56 -2.24
C LEU A 161 -6.17 16.12 -3.14
N VAL A 162 -7.19 15.49 -2.53
CA VAL A 162 -8.42 15.10 -3.23
C VAL A 162 -9.10 16.32 -3.82
N ARG A 163 -9.27 17.40 -3.04
CA ARG A 163 -9.84 18.67 -3.52
C ARG A 163 -9.06 19.22 -4.71
N ARG A 164 -7.74 19.31 -4.59
CA ARG A 164 -6.85 19.79 -5.66
C ARG A 164 -6.98 18.95 -6.94
N TRP A 165 -7.12 17.63 -6.82
CA TRP A 165 -7.26 16.76 -7.98
C TRP A 165 -8.64 16.81 -8.61
N LEU A 166 -9.71 16.93 -7.82
CA LEU A 166 -11.06 17.15 -8.35
C LEU A 166 -11.12 18.43 -9.17
N GLU A 167 -10.57 19.53 -8.65
CA GLU A 167 -10.49 20.82 -9.36
C GLU A 167 -9.71 20.72 -10.66
N ARG A 168 -8.61 19.93 -10.68
CA ARG A 168 -7.72 19.86 -11.83
C ARG A 168 -8.15 18.86 -12.89
N PHE A 169 -8.70 17.71 -12.48
CA PHE A 169 -8.89 16.55 -13.34
C PHE A 169 -10.36 16.13 -13.49
N GLY A 170 -11.26 16.68 -12.68
CA GLY A 170 -12.64 16.22 -12.61
C GLY A 170 -12.82 14.92 -11.81
N PRO A 171 -14.08 14.52 -11.56
CA PRO A 171 -14.39 13.42 -10.66
C PRO A 171 -13.91 12.05 -11.16
N GLU A 172 -14.14 11.72 -12.43
CA GLU A 172 -13.84 10.39 -12.99
C GLU A 172 -12.33 10.10 -12.96
N ARG A 173 -11.52 11.05 -13.45
CA ARG A 173 -10.06 10.91 -13.47
C ARG A 173 -9.47 10.92 -12.06
N THR A 174 -10.03 11.71 -11.15
CA THR A 174 -9.59 11.73 -9.75
C THR A 174 -9.86 10.39 -9.07
N ALA A 175 -11.06 9.82 -9.24
CA ALA A 175 -11.39 8.50 -8.70
C ALA A 175 -10.44 7.42 -9.24
N ALA A 176 -10.16 7.43 -10.55
CA ALA A 176 -9.21 6.51 -11.17
C ALA A 176 -7.78 6.66 -10.60
N LEU A 177 -7.30 7.90 -10.41
CA LEU A 177 -5.99 8.18 -9.84
C LEU A 177 -5.88 7.73 -8.37
N LEU A 178 -6.91 7.99 -7.57
CA LEU A 178 -6.98 7.57 -6.17
C LEU A 178 -7.01 6.05 -6.02
N ALA A 179 -7.71 5.35 -6.93
CA ALA A 179 -7.69 3.89 -7.00
C ALA A 179 -6.32 3.36 -7.43
N PHE A 180 -5.71 3.97 -8.45
CA PHE A 180 -4.38 3.61 -8.94
C PHE A 180 -3.30 3.71 -7.86
N ASN A 181 -3.27 4.81 -7.09
CA ASN A 181 -2.30 5.01 -6.01
C ASN A 181 -2.38 3.96 -4.91
N ASN A 182 -3.54 3.31 -4.75
CA ASN A 182 -3.74 2.22 -3.80
C ASN A 182 -3.66 0.83 -4.42
N GLY A 183 -3.39 0.74 -5.72
CA GLY A 183 -3.19 -0.53 -6.41
C GLY A 183 -1.84 -1.16 -6.09
N ALA A 184 -1.65 -2.39 -6.55
CA ALA A 184 -0.35 -3.05 -6.44
C ALA A 184 0.70 -2.31 -7.28
N VAL A 185 1.83 -1.95 -6.65
CA VAL A 185 2.99 -1.40 -7.36
C VAL A 185 3.59 -2.47 -8.25
N ARG A 186 3.65 -2.19 -9.55
CA ARG A 186 4.27 -3.04 -10.56
C ARG A 186 5.67 -2.52 -10.83
N PRO A 187 6.73 -3.25 -10.40
CA PRO A 187 8.08 -2.82 -10.71
C PRO A 187 8.30 -2.83 -12.23
N ALA A 188 9.00 -1.81 -12.71
CA ALA A 188 9.47 -1.75 -14.08
C ALA A 188 11.00 -1.76 -14.08
N PHE A 189 11.56 -2.51 -15.01
CA PHE A 189 12.97 -2.45 -15.33
C PHE A 189 13.20 -1.53 -16.52
N HIS A 190 14.28 -0.77 -16.47
CA HIS A 190 14.85 -0.12 -17.62
C HIS A 190 16.09 -0.89 -18.07
N VAL A 191 16.19 -1.16 -19.37
CA VAL A 191 17.35 -1.83 -19.98
C VAL A 191 18.34 -0.78 -20.46
N LEU A 192 19.46 -0.63 -19.75
CA LEU A 192 20.52 0.31 -20.08
C LEU A 192 21.21 -0.04 -21.41
N ARG A 193 21.65 0.98 -22.14
CA ARG A 193 22.43 0.80 -23.36
C ARG A 193 23.83 0.26 -23.01
N PRO A 194 24.44 -0.55 -23.90
CA PRO A 194 23.99 -0.92 -25.25
C PRO A 194 23.12 -2.19 -25.31
N ALA A 195 22.70 -2.76 -24.18
CA ALA A 195 22.00 -4.06 -24.15
C ALA A 195 20.66 -4.05 -24.91
N ASP A 196 20.23 -5.21 -25.43
CA ASP A 196 18.94 -5.33 -26.11
C ASP A 196 17.82 -5.76 -25.14
N PRO A 197 16.64 -5.10 -25.15
CA PRO A 197 15.53 -5.46 -24.27
C PRO A 197 14.92 -6.85 -24.54
N GLY A 198 14.99 -7.37 -25.78
CA GLY A 198 14.40 -8.66 -26.17
C GLY A 198 15.03 -9.84 -25.42
N PRO A 199 16.34 -10.10 -25.56
CA PRO A 199 17.04 -11.14 -24.80
C PRO A 199 16.91 -10.95 -23.29
N MET A 200 16.82 -9.70 -22.82
CA MET A 200 16.65 -9.40 -21.41
C MET A 200 15.25 -9.79 -20.90
N ALA A 201 14.21 -9.53 -21.69
CA ALA A 201 12.85 -9.96 -21.38
C ALA A 201 12.76 -11.49 -21.29
N GLU A 202 13.39 -12.21 -22.24
CA GLU A 202 13.44 -13.66 -22.21
C GLU A 202 14.21 -14.19 -20.99
N ALA A 203 15.34 -13.57 -20.63
CA ALA A 203 16.08 -13.94 -19.43
C ALA A 203 15.26 -13.75 -18.14
N LEU A 204 14.48 -12.67 -18.03
CA LEU A 204 13.59 -12.44 -16.89
C LEU A 204 12.45 -13.48 -16.83
N LYS A 205 11.85 -13.83 -17.98
CA LYS A 205 10.85 -14.90 -18.04
C LYS A 205 11.41 -16.25 -17.61
N LEU A 206 12.63 -16.58 -18.02
CA LEU A 206 13.34 -17.80 -17.58
C LEU A 206 13.64 -17.82 -16.08
N LEU A 207 13.78 -16.64 -15.45
CA LEU A 207 13.86 -16.51 -13.99
C LEU A 207 12.48 -16.66 -13.32
N GLY A 208 11.38 -16.77 -14.06
CA GLY A 208 10.02 -16.85 -13.54
C GLY A 208 9.37 -15.50 -13.27
N LEU A 209 9.88 -14.41 -13.85
CA LEU A 209 9.23 -13.10 -13.81
C LEU A 209 8.23 -12.96 -14.95
N ASP A 210 6.95 -12.77 -14.61
CA ASP A 210 5.91 -12.51 -15.61
C ASP A 210 5.91 -11.03 -16.02
N LEU A 211 6.20 -10.79 -17.29
CA LEU A 211 6.24 -9.47 -17.89
C LEU A 211 4.88 -9.15 -18.52
N LEU A 212 4.41 -7.94 -18.25
CA LEU A 212 3.36 -7.34 -19.05
C LEU A 212 3.95 -7.12 -20.44
N GLY A 213 3.29 -7.67 -21.48
CA GLY A 213 3.87 -7.89 -22.81
C GLY A 213 4.76 -6.74 -23.33
N ALA A 214 5.77 -7.08 -24.14
CA ALA A 214 6.80 -6.17 -24.66
C ALA A 214 6.24 -4.92 -25.40
N GLU A 215 4.93 -4.84 -25.60
CA GLU A 215 4.17 -3.81 -26.29
C GLU A 215 3.76 -2.60 -25.42
N THR A 216 4.08 -2.55 -24.12
CA THR A 216 3.92 -1.28 -23.34
C THR A 216 4.99 -0.23 -23.65
N ALA A 217 5.72 -0.42 -24.75
CA ALA A 217 6.69 0.49 -25.34
C ALA A 217 6.06 1.58 -26.24
N GLY A 218 4.75 1.80 -26.20
CA GLY A 218 4.04 2.68 -27.13
C GLY A 218 4.41 4.17 -27.10
N ALA A 219 5.15 4.66 -26.10
CA ALA A 219 5.62 6.05 -26.04
C ALA A 219 7.14 6.18 -25.81
N LEU A 220 7.86 5.05 -25.70
CA LEU A 220 9.05 4.97 -24.85
C LEU A 220 10.23 4.13 -25.40
N GLY A 221 10.31 4.00 -26.73
CA GLY A 221 11.51 3.47 -27.38
C GLY A 221 11.88 2.01 -27.05
N GLY A 222 10.93 1.18 -26.61
CA GLY A 222 11.13 -0.28 -26.54
C GLY A 222 11.92 -0.85 -25.36
N ARG A 223 12.41 -0.04 -24.40
CA ARG A 223 13.40 -0.46 -23.39
C ARG A 223 12.87 -0.64 -21.97
N CYS A 224 11.57 -0.44 -21.76
CA CYS A 224 10.90 -0.65 -20.48
C CYS A 224 10.35 -2.08 -20.40
N LEU A 225 10.72 -2.83 -19.36
CA LEU A 225 10.20 -4.16 -19.08
C LEU A 225 9.39 -4.12 -17.79
N MET A 226 8.07 -4.05 -17.93
CA MET A 226 7.15 -3.93 -16.79
C MET A 226 6.65 -5.30 -16.35
N LEU A 227 6.66 -5.56 -15.04
CA LEU A 227 6.10 -6.80 -14.51
C LEU A 227 4.56 -6.75 -14.51
N ARG A 228 3.92 -7.89 -14.79
CA ARG A 228 2.46 -8.01 -14.69
C ARG A 228 2.00 -7.88 -13.24
N GLU A 229 2.73 -8.54 -12.35
CA GLU A 229 2.46 -8.60 -10.92
C GLU A 229 3.70 -8.30 -10.09
N ARG A 230 3.52 -8.13 -8.79
CA ARG A 230 4.63 -7.90 -7.87
C ARG A 230 5.45 -9.17 -7.70
N ALA A 231 6.72 -9.13 -8.07
CA ALA A 231 7.64 -10.24 -7.86
C ALA A 231 8.32 -10.22 -6.48
N PRO A 232 8.73 -11.38 -5.94
CA PRO A 232 9.52 -11.44 -4.71
C PRO A 232 10.82 -10.63 -4.85
N ARG A 233 11.16 -9.85 -3.80
CA ARG A 233 12.40 -9.06 -3.78
C ARG A 233 13.66 -9.87 -4.03
N ALA A 234 13.70 -11.12 -3.57
CA ALA A 234 14.81 -12.03 -3.83
C ALA A 234 15.00 -12.31 -5.33
N LEU A 235 13.88 -12.46 -6.06
CA LEU A 235 13.90 -12.70 -7.50
C LEU A 235 14.28 -11.44 -8.28
N LEU A 236 13.75 -10.28 -7.88
CA LEU A 236 14.17 -8.98 -8.43
C LEU A 236 15.67 -8.75 -8.23
N ALA A 237 16.18 -9.04 -7.02
CA ALA A 237 17.60 -8.89 -6.72
C ALA A 237 18.47 -9.88 -7.50
N GLU A 238 18.00 -11.11 -7.71
CA GLU A 238 18.69 -12.09 -8.55
C GLU A 238 18.74 -11.64 -10.01
N ALA A 239 17.63 -11.12 -10.54
CA ALA A 239 17.58 -10.56 -11.88
C ALA A 239 18.61 -9.42 -12.06
N LEU A 240 18.65 -8.46 -11.13
CA LEU A 240 19.61 -7.35 -11.16
C LEU A 240 21.06 -7.83 -11.04
N ARG A 241 21.34 -8.86 -10.23
CA ARG A 241 22.69 -9.45 -10.10
C ARG A 241 23.13 -10.17 -11.37
N ARG A 242 22.25 -10.98 -11.97
CA ARG A 242 22.55 -11.75 -13.18
C ARG A 242 22.63 -10.88 -14.43
N HIS A 243 21.95 -9.74 -14.41
CA HIS A 243 21.82 -8.87 -15.57
C HIS A 243 22.17 -7.41 -15.22
N PRO A 244 23.47 -7.06 -15.17
CA PRO A 244 23.93 -5.71 -14.81
C PRO A 244 23.33 -4.54 -15.62
N PRO A 245 22.94 -4.69 -16.90
CA PRO A 245 22.26 -3.63 -17.63
C PRO A 245 20.84 -3.31 -17.14
N LEU A 246 20.27 -4.08 -16.23
CA LEU A 246 18.96 -3.81 -15.65
C LEU A 246 19.07 -2.85 -14.48
N ILE A 247 18.19 -1.84 -14.49
CA ILE A 247 17.90 -1.02 -13.31
C ILE A 247 16.40 -1.03 -13.05
N VAL A 248 16.00 -0.87 -11.80
CA VAL A 248 14.58 -0.61 -11.45
C VAL A 248 14.33 0.87 -11.62
N GLN A 249 13.44 1.24 -12.53
CA GLN A 249 13.13 2.64 -12.82
C GLN A 249 11.67 2.78 -13.26
N ASP A 250 10.98 3.76 -12.70
CA ASP A 250 9.59 4.06 -13.05
C ASP A 250 9.44 4.42 -14.55
N PRO A 251 8.41 3.92 -15.26
CA PRO A 251 8.24 4.19 -16.69
C PRO A 251 8.19 5.68 -17.04
N ALA A 252 7.56 6.54 -16.21
CA ALA A 252 7.50 7.97 -16.49
C ALA A 252 8.89 8.63 -16.41
N VAL A 253 9.76 8.13 -15.54
CA VAL A 253 11.17 8.60 -15.46
C VAL A 253 11.97 8.13 -16.68
N GLN A 254 11.69 6.91 -17.17
CA GLN A 254 12.25 6.45 -18.43
C GLN A 254 11.83 7.38 -19.58
N GLU A 255 10.61 7.93 -19.54
CA GLU A 255 10.07 8.83 -20.58
C GLU A 255 10.79 10.16 -20.60
N ALA A 256 10.93 10.77 -19.42
CA ALA A 256 11.73 11.97 -19.27
C ALA A 256 13.18 11.76 -19.77
N THR A 257 13.77 10.61 -19.48
CA THR A 257 15.13 10.27 -19.96
C THR A 257 15.15 10.15 -21.49
N GLY A 258 14.12 9.54 -22.09
CA GLY A 258 13.95 9.47 -23.54
C GLY A 258 13.89 10.85 -24.18
N TRP A 259 13.07 11.76 -23.64
CA TRP A 259 12.96 13.14 -24.13
C TRP A 259 14.27 13.92 -24.00
N LEU A 260 15.02 13.74 -22.91
CA LEU A 260 16.32 14.40 -22.74
C LEU A 260 17.35 13.95 -23.79
N LEU A 261 17.27 12.68 -24.22
CA LEU A 261 18.23 12.10 -25.17
C LEU A 261 17.81 12.28 -26.65
N ALA A 262 16.52 12.34 -26.95
CA ALA A 262 15.98 12.40 -28.31
C ALA A 262 15.29 13.72 -28.67
N GLY A 263 15.16 14.65 -27.71
CA GLY A 263 14.29 15.83 -27.82
C GLY A 263 12.86 15.53 -27.38
N VAL A 264 12.13 16.57 -26.96
CA VAL A 264 10.72 16.47 -26.60
C VAL A 264 9.90 16.34 -27.90
N PRO A 265 9.10 15.29 -28.09
CA PRO A 265 8.23 15.19 -29.26
C PRO A 265 7.23 16.35 -29.29
N ALA A 266 6.95 16.88 -30.48
CA ALA A 266 6.00 17.99 -30.64
C ALA A 266 4.62 17.59 -30.09
N PRO A 267 3.90 18.49 -29.39
CA PRO A 267 2.60 18.15 -28.82
C PRO A 267 1.64 17.74 -29.93
N VAL A 268 1.06 16.55 -29.80
CA VAL A 268 0.02 16.06 -30.69
C VAL A 268 -1.24 16.92 -30.45
N GLY A 269 -1.51 17.86 -31.37
CA GLY A 269 -2.75 18.65 -31.37
C GLY A 269 -2.62 20.18 -31.35
N ALA A 270 -1.44 20.78 -31.56
CA ALA A 270 -1.38 22.19 -31.91
C ALA A 270 -1.68 22.38 -33.40
N VAL A 271 -2.97 22.37 -33.75
CA VAL A 271 -3.44 22.97 -35.00
C VAL A 271 -3.30 24.48 -34.82
N LEU A 272 -2.40 25.09 -35.61
CA LEU A 272 -2.35 26.54 -35.81
C LEU A 272 -3.54 26.98 -36.67
#